data_AF-A0A562RTY5-F1
#
_entry.id   AF-A0A562RTY5-F1
#
_cell.length_a   1.000
_cell.length_b   1.000
_cell.length_c   1.000
_cell.angle_alpha   90.00
_cell.angle_beta   90.00
_cell.angle_gamma   90.00
#
_symmetry.space_group_name_H-M   'P 1'
#
loop_
_entity.id
_entity.type
_entity.pdbx_description
1 polymer ?
#
loop_
_entity_poly.entity_id
_entity_poly.type
_entity_poly.pdbx_seq_one_letter_code
_entity_poly.pdbx_strand_id
1 'polypeptide(L)'
;MSRALRILVAVVVLFGGVTSPSAAENAQLTRGTAITDPDLLRKLDQDDQLTISRLLWPERNANFPLTTDLLFAWLPQLKDIPPAIDAEFDRYIARQKVAFPSETIGVGEGVDVQLFDRAVLKSPNTRFVLAGIVNRMDRAYVAEESCGEIRLIYRLARFDAGPDGAKTATRLPMTFNLVLKARDARQTDASGKPVSCAEVARRWLDNGDWQGLIGGRFYPHDAMVDRIETNIQISIAPKSALHDFRSDYLLKVFKYNATTKTFEESTLENQIDRDRIIADNDLRRDFKSWLLAPENLREFDRGTVLIPEKFLAKAAVVPTPTGLDASPLQPEFGMMQGEGKGEGKDNPVFTDDDVVGALKQAAARGDLQNIRSVAGFQRRLNDVTCAGCHQTRGIGGFHFPGVDWLADKPSNSTIVPASPHFIGDQVRRRDILTAFAAGKRPDFSRGFASRPQSRGSAELAGTEYQDGWGAHCSLQDAGSGRRDESFTSWSCATGLTCQAAAASRRIGMCFIKTR
;
A
#
# COMPACT_ATOMS: atom_id res chain seq x y z
N MET A 1 -20.14 -35.14 -38.38
CA MET A 1 -19.88 -33.72 -38.03
C MET A 1 -19.53 -32.94 -39.29
N SER A 2 -20.28 -31.89 -39.60
CA SER A 2 -20.09 -31.04 -40.79
C SER A 2 -18.69 -30.38 -40.79
N ARG A 3 -18.09 -30.18 -41.97
CA ARG A 3 -16.81 -29.46 -42.14
C ARG A 3 -16.84 -28.06 -41.50
N ALA A 4 -18.00 -27.39 -41.50
CA ALA A 4 -18.17 -26.11 -40.83
C ALA A 4 -18.03 -26.21 -39.30
N LEU A 5 -18.47 -27.31 -38.70
CA LEU A 5 -18.38 -27.55 -37.25
C LEU A 5 -16.93 -27.86 -36.81
N ARG A 6 -16.13 -28.51 -37.67
CA ARG A 6 -14.71 -28.75 -37.41
C ARG A 6 -13.87 -27.47 -37.50
N ILE A 7 -14.23 -26.56 -38.39
CA ILE A 7 -13.59 -25.25 -38.51
C ILE A 7 -13.94 -24.37 -37.30
N LEU A 8 -15.19 -24.41 -36.82
CA LEU A 8 -15.60 -23.64 -35.64
C LEU A 8 -14.89 -24.13 -34.36
N VAL A 9 -14.73 -25.44 -34.19
CA VAL A 9 -13.99 -26.02 -33.05
C VAL A 9 -12.49 -25.72 -33.14
N ALA A 10 -11.91 -25.73 -34.35
CA ALA A 10 -10.51 -25.34 -34.53
C ALA A 10 -10.28 -23.85 -34.25
N VAL A 11 -11.21 -22.96 -34.60
CA VAL A 11 -11.14 -21.52 -34.29
C VAL A 11 -11.31 -21.27 -32.79
N VAL A 12 -12.18 -21.98 -32.09
CA VAL A 12 -12.30 -21.85 -30.61
C VAL A 12 -11.07 -22.37 -29.88
N VAL A 13 -10.38 -23.40 -30.40
CA VAL A 13 -9.13 -23.92 -29.81
C VAL A 13 -7.91 -23.05 -30.17
N LEU A 14 -7.90 -22.39 -31.34
CA LEU A 14 -6.82 -21.48 -31.76
C LEU A 14 -6.96 -20.04 -31.23
N PHE A 15 -8.17 -19.58 -30.90
CA PHE A 15 -8.41 -18.30 -30.20
C PHE A 15 -8.63 -18.44 -28.69
N GLY A 16 -8.70 -19.67 -28.16
CA GLY A 16 -8.62 -19.96 -26.72
C GLY A 16 -7.20 -19.90 -26.16
N GLY A 17 -6.24 -19.38 -26.93
CA GLY A 17 -4.86 -19.17 -26.52
C GLY A 17 -4.73 -18.00 -25.55
N VAL A 18 -4.46 -18.34 -24.29
CA VAL A 18 -3.88 -17.50 -23.23
C VAL A 18 -4.78 -16.39 -22.67
N THR A 19 -6.00 -16.74 -22.26
CA THR A 19 -6.48 -16.17 -21.00
C THR A 19 -5.85 -17.00 -19.88
N SER A 20 -4.64 -16.63 -19.44
CA SER A 20 -4.11 -17.17 -18.21
C SER A 20 -5.11 -16.89 -17.08
N PRO A 21 -5.49 -17.88 -16.25
CA PRO A 21 -6.28 -17.59 -15.08
C PRO A 21 -5.44 -16.69 -14.17
N SER A 22 -5.76 -15.38 -14.13
CA SER A 22 -5.08 -14.35 -13.34
C SER A 22 -4.81 -14.78 -11.89
N ALA A 23 -5.66 -15.64 -11.31
CA ALA A 23 -5.45 -16.22 -9.99
C ALA A 23 -4.21 -17.13 -9.87
N ALA A 24 -3.93 -17.97 -10.88
CA ALA A 24 -2.75 -18.83 -10.89
C ALA A 24 -1.46 -18.02 -11.11
N GLU A 25 -1.53 -16.99 -11.96
CA GLU A 25 -0.41 -16.05 -12.17
C GLU A 25 -0.12 -15.23 -10.91
N ASN A 26 -1.15 -14.73 -10.21
CA ASN A 26 -0.98 -13.97 -8.96
C ASN A 26 -0.34 -14.81 -7.83
N ALA A 27 -0.73 -16.07 -7.70
CA ALA A 27 -0.12 -17.01 -6.75
C ALA A 27 1.36 -17.28 -7.09
N GLN A 28 1.71 -17.33 -8.38
CA GLN A 28 3.10 -17.46 -8.82
C GLN A 28 3.92 -16.18 -8.59
N LEU A 29 3.34 -15.00 -8.82
CA LEU A 29 4.03 -13.71 -8.64
C LEU A 29 4.33 -13.40 -7.17
N THR A 30 3.44 -13.79 -6.26
CA THR A 30 3.60 -13.58 -4.79
C THR A 30 4.37 -14.70 -4.09
N ARG A 31 4.85 -15.71 -4.84
CA ARG A 31 5.57 -16.87 -4.30
C ARG A 31 6.79 -16.43 -3.48
N GLY A 32 6.82 -16.87 -2.23
CA GLY A 32 7.91 -16.61 -1.28
C GLY A 32 7.93 -15.21 -0.68
N THR A 33 7.00 -14.34 -1.05
CA THR A 33 6.96 -12.94 -0.58
C THR A 33 5.65 -12.58 0.11
N ALA A 34 4.58 -13.34 -0.12
CA ALA A 34 3.34 -13.21 0.63
C ALA A 34 2.58 -14.54 0.74
N ILE A 35 1.81 -14.70 1.82
CA ILE A 35 0.87 -15.79 2.03
C ILE A 35 -0.53 -15.24 1.80
N THR A 36 -1.16 -15.72 0.72
CA THR A 36 -2.50 -15.30 0.26
C THR A 36 -3.45 -16.48 0.07
N ASP A 37 -3.03 -17.69 0.43
CA ASP A 37 -3.85 -18.89 0.31
C ASP A 37 -5.03 -18.85 1.31
N PRO A 38 -6.29 -18.86 0.85
CA PRO A 38 -7.45 -18.68 1.73
C PRO A 38 -7.61 -19.77 2.79
N ASP A 39 -7.25 -21.02 2.47
CA ASP A 39 -7.44 -22.14 3.40
C ASP A 39 -6.39 -22.14 4.49
N LEU A 40 -5.14 -21.82 4.15
CA LEU A 40 -4.09 -21.60 5.13
C LEU A 40 -4.39 -20.40 6.03
N LEU A 41 -4.83 -19.27 5.47
CA LEU A 41 -5.18 -18.08 6.26
C LEU A 41 -6.35 -18.35 7.21
N ARG A 42 -7.39 -19.04 6.72
CA ARG A 42 -8.52 -19.48 7.54
C ARG A 42 -8.07 -20.37 8.69
N LYS A 43 -7.21 -21.36 8.42
CA LYS A 43 -6.66 -22.26 9.45
C LYS A 43 -5.88 -21.48 10.52
N LEU A 44 -4.98 -20.59 10.10
CA LEU A 44 -4.16 -19.77 11.02
C LEU A 44 -5.01 -18.82 11.89
N ASP A 45 -6.14 -18.33 11.36
CA ASP A 45 -7.09 -17.48 12.09
C ASP A 45 -7.99 -18.28 13.04
N GLN A 46 -8.58 -19.39 12.56
CA GLN A 46 -9.54 -20.21 13.33
C GLN A 46 -8.88 -21.00 14.46
N ASP A 47 -7.64 -21.46 14.27
CA ASP A 47 -6.87 -22.16 15.31
C ASP A 47 -6.30 -21.17 16.36
N ASP A 48 -6.68 -19.88 16.28
CA ASP A 48 -6.21 -18.80 17.17
C ASP A 48 -4.67 -18.67 17.21
N GLN A 49 -3.97 -19.10 16.15
CA GLN A 49 -2.50 -19.10 16.09
C GLN A 49 -1.94 -17.71 15.85
N LEU A 50 -2.55 -16.99 14.90
CA LEU A 50 -2.11 -15.66 14.47
C LEU A 50 -3.24 -14.64 14.61
N THR A 51 -4.06 -14.72 15.66
CA THR A 51 -5.01 -13.64 15.96
C THR A 51 -4.28 -12.50 16.67
N ILE A 52 -4.72 -11.25 16.47
CA ILE A 52 -4.18 -10.07 17.17
C ILE A 52 -4.12 -10.33 18.68
N SER A 53 -5.23 -10.89 19.21
CA SER A 53 -5.36 -11.13 20.63
C SER A 53 -4.40 -12.19 21.18
N ARG A 54 -4.12 -13.24 20.41
CA ARG A 54 -3.12 -14.24 20.80
C ARG A 54 -1.71 -13.66 20.76
N LEU A 55 -1.40 -12.86 19.74
CA LEU A 55 -0.06 -12.29 19.54
C LEU A 55 0.30 -11.23 20.59
N LEU A 56 -0.69 -10.46 21.07
CA LEU A 56 -0.49 -9.42 22.08
C LEU A 56 -0.72 -9.91 23.52
N TRP A 57 -1.38 -11.06 23.70
CA TRP A 57 -1.61 -11.68 24.99
C TRP A 57 -1.43 -13.20 24.92
N PRO A 58 -0.18 -13.68 24.81
CA PRO A 58 0.12 -15.09 24.55
C PRO A 58 -0.29 -16.03 25.69
N GLU A 59 -0.20 -15.55 26.95
CA GLU A 59 -0.56 -16.28 28.17
C GLU A 59 -2.07 -16.49 28.35
N ARG A 60 -2.90 -15.99 27.42
CA ARG A 60 -4.35 -16.13 27.50
C ARG A 60 -4.77 -17.60 27.41
N ASN A 61 -5.54 -18.03 28.40
CA ASN A 61 -6.09 -19.40 28.51
C ASN A 61 -7.30 -19.68 27.58
N ALA A 62 -7.72 -18.74 26.74
CA ALA A 62 -8.86 -18.87 25.84
C ALA A 62 -8.40 -19.18 24.41
N ASN A 63 -8.95 -20.24 23.81
CA ASN A 63 -8.64 -20.72 22.45
C ASN A 63 -9.72 -20.29 21.44
N PHE A 64 -10.13 -19.02 21.50
CA PHE A 64 -11.05 -18.44 20.52
C PHE A 64 -10.65 -16.99 20.19
N PRO A 65 -10.82 -16.53 18.95
CA PRO A 65 -10.57 -15.14 18.58
C PRO A 65 -11.49 -14.18 19.35
N LEU A 66 -10.96 -13.04 19.82
CA LEU A 66 -11.78 -12.00 20.45
C LEU A 66 -12.59 -11.21 19.42
N THR A 67 -13.81 -10.86 19.79
CA THR A 67 -14.65 -9.85 19.12
C THR A 67 -14.10 -8.45 19.39
N THR A 68 -14.48 -7.47 18.57
CA THR A 68 -13.84 -6.14 18.60
C THR A 68 -14.10 -5.39 19.91
N ASP A 69 -15.29 -5.54 20.48
CA ASP A 69 -15.63 -5.03 21.82
C ASP A 69 -14.69 -5.58 22.90
N LEU A 70 -14.48 -6.90 22.93
CA LEU A 70 -13.57 -7.55 23.87
C LEU A 70 -12.10 -7.24 23.57
N LEU A 71 -11.72 -7.16 22.29
CA LEU A 71 -10.35 -6.88 21.86
C LEU A 71 -9.87 -5.53 22.44
N PHE A 72 -10.63 -4.46 22.24
CA PHE A 72 -10.25 -3.14 22.75
C PHE A 72 -10.52 -2.95 24.24
N ALA A 73 -11.47 -3.68 24.83
CA ALA A 73 -11.73 -3.61 26.27
C ALA A 73 -10.72 -4.40 27.11
N TRP A 74 -10.24 -5.55 26.63
CA TRP A 74 -9.38 -6.46 27.39
C TRP A 74 -7.89 -6.30 27.10
N LEU A 75 -7.51 -5.72 25.96
CA LEU A 75 -6.10 -5.47 25.62
C LEU A 75 -5.74 -4.00 25.91
N PRO A 76 -5.21 -3.68 27.10
CA PRO A 76 -4.83 -2.31 27.44
C PRO A 76 -3.75 -1.75 26.51
N GLN A 77 -2.99 -2.60 25.82
CA GLN A 77 -2.00 -2.18 24.83
C GLN A 77 -2.63 -1.40 23.67
N LEU A 78 -3.91 -1.64 23.37
CA LEU A 78 -4.65 -1.07 22.24
C LEU A 78 -5.51 0.14 22.60
N LYS A 79 -5.50 0.58 23.87
CA LYS A 79 -6.45 1.57 24.42
C LYS A 79 -6.48 2.91 23.65
N ASP A 80 -5.34 3.32 23.09
CA ASP A 80 -5.18 4.63 22.45
C ASP A 80 -5.63 4.62 20.98
N ILE A 81 -5.89 3.44 20.39
CA ILE A 81 -6.24 3.32 18.97
C ILE A 81 -7.66 3.86 18.67
N PRO A 82 -8.74 3.40 19.35
CA PRO A 82 -10.08 3.90 19.04
C PRO A 82 -10.24 5.42 19.23
N PRO A 83 -9.77 6.05 20.33
CA PRO A 83 -9.87 7.50 20.50
C PRO A 83 -9.12 8.30 19.41
N ALA A 84 -7.94 7.80 18.98
CA ALA A 84 -7.17 8.46 17.93
C ALA A 84 -7.83 8.38 16.55
N ILE A 85 -8.61 7.33 16.29
CA ILE A 85 -9.46 7.21 15.09
C ILE A 85 -10.67 8.14 15.23
N ASP A 86 -11.36 8.11 16.37
CA ASP A 86 -12.55 8.93 16.62
C ASP A 86 -12.26 10.43 16.41
N ALA A 87 -11.10 10.91 16.90
CA ALA A 87 -10.67 12.29 16.72
C ALA A 87 -10.48 12.69 15.24
N GLU A 88 -10.03 11.78 14.37
CA GLU A 88 -9.90 12.07 12.94
C GLU A 88 -11.24 12.07 12.22
N PHE A 89 -12.17 11.21 12.62
CA PHE A 89 -13.55 11.27 12.12
C PHE A 89 -14.18 12.62 12.45
N ASP A 90 -14.03 13.08 13.69
CA ASP A 90 -14.60 14.36 14.11
C ASP A 90 -13.98 15.53 13.35
N ARG A 91 -12.66 15.52 13.13
CA ARG A 91 -11.96 16.50 12.26
C ARG A 91 -12.47 16.44 10.82
N TYR A 92 -12.60 15.24 10.25
CA TYR A 92 -13.07 15.05 8.87
C TYR A 92 -14.51 15.57 8.71
N ILE A 93 -15.41 15.23 9.63
CA ILE A 93 -16.80 15.69 9.61
C ILE A 93 -16.88 17.21 9.71
N ALA A 94 -16.09 17.83 10.60
CA ALA A 94 -16.04 19.27 10.73
C ALA A 94 -15.59 19.95 9.43
N ARG A 95 -14.53 19.43 8.80
CA ARG A 95 -14.04 19.95 7.50
C ARG A 95 -15.08 19.79 6.39
N GLN A 96 -15.74 18.63 6.29
CA GLN A 96 -16.75 18.40 5.26
C GLN A 96 -17.94 19.34 5.42
N LYS A 97 -18.43 19.58 6.65
CA LYS A 97 -19.52 20.53 6.91
C LYS A 97 -19.17 21.97 6.54
N VAL A 98 -17.90 22.35 6.63
CA VAL A 98 -17.43 23.67 6.19
C VAL A 98 -17.33 23.75 4.67
N ALA A 99 -16.79 22.71 4.03
CA ALA A 99 -16.60 22.67 2.58
C ALA A 99 -17.92 22.55 1.79
N PHE A 100 -18.86 21.75 2.30
CA PHE A 100 -20.15 21.46 1.67
C PHE A 100 -21.30 21.61 2.69
N PRO A 101 -21.63 22.85 3.10
CA PRO A 101 -22.61 23.10 4.17
C PRO A 101 -24.05 22.65 3.83
N SER A 102 -24.35 22.41 2.56
CA SER A 102 -25.64 21.91 2.10
C SER A 102 -25.75 20.37 2.09
N GLU A 103 -24.64 19.64 2.25
CA GLU A 103 -24.64 18.18 2.20
C GLU A 103 -24.92 17.57 3.58
N THR A 104 -25.73 16.52 3.58
CA THR A 104 -25.96 15.68 4.75
C THR A 104 -24.81 14.67 4.91
N ILE A 105 -24.37 14.47 6.16
CA ILE A 105 -23.26 13.58 6.50
C ILE A 105 -23.65 12.69 7.67
N GLY A 106 -23.51 11.37 7.51
CA GLY A 106 -23.99 10.41 8.51
C GLY A 106 -23.73 8.96 8.14
N VAL A 107 -24.22 8.03 8.96
CA VAL A 107 -24.13 6.59 8.72
C VAL A 107 -25.43 6.09 8.07
N GLY A 108 -25.31 5.19 7.11
CA GLY A 108 -26.45 4.54 6.46
C GLY A 108 -26.79 5.14 5.09
N GLU A 109 -27.81 4.57 4.46
CA GLU A 109 -28.29 5.02 3.15
C GLU A 109 -29.03 6.36 3.25
N GLY A 110 -29.09 7.10 2.14
CA GLY A 110 -29.89 8.34 2.03
C GLY A 110 -29.21 9.62 2.50
N VAL A 111 -27.94 9.57 2.93
CA VAL A 111 -27.11 10.76 3.18
C VAL A 111 -26.16 11.04 2.00
N ASP A 112 -25.80 12.30 1.78
CA ASP A 112 -24.92 12.73 0.68
C ASP A 112 -23.48 12.25 0.88
N VAL A 113 -23.01 12.23 2.14
CA VAL A 113 -21.71 11.66 2.51
C VAL A 113 -21.92 10.55 3.54
N GLN A 114 -21.77 9.31 3.09
CA GLN A 114 -21.94 8.11 3.90
C GLN A 114 -20.65 7.81 4.66
N LEU A 115 -20.73 7.86 5.99
CA LEU A 115 -19.63 7.56 6.90
C LEU A 115 -19.57 6.07 7.24
N PHE A 116 -18.35 5.61 7.50
CA PHE A 116 -18.15 4.35 8.20
C PHE A 116 -18.75 4.40 9.60
N ASP A 117 -19.54 3.37 9.94
CA ASP A 117 -20.15 3.26 11.25
C ASP A 117 -19.11 2.90 12.32
N ARG A 118 -18.71 3.88 13.13
CA ARG A 118 -17.73 3.68 14.22
C ARG A 118 -18.21 2.69 15.29
N ALA A 119 -19.53 2.46 15.42
CA ALA A 119 -20.07 1.55 16.42
C ALA A 119 -19.63 0.09 16.19
N VAL A 120 -19.26 -0.27 14.96
CA VAL A 120 -18.75 -1.60 14.62
C VAL A 120 -17.42 -1.93 15.32
N LEU A 121 -16.65 -0.92 15.78
CA LEU A 121 -15.43 -1.11 16.56
C LEU A 121 -15.70 -1.43 18.03
N LYS A 122 -16.95 -1.35 18.46
CA LYS A 122 -17.42 -1.65 19.83
C LYS A 122 -18.48 -2.75 19.81
N SER A 123 -18.60 -3.48 18.70
CA SER A 123 -19.65 -4.49 18.51
C SER A 123 -19.16 -5.89 18.87
N PRO A 124 -19.97 -6.70 19.57
CA PRO A 124 -19.71 -8.12 19.77
C PRO A 124 -19.90 -8.95 18.49
N ASN A 125 -20.51 -8.38 17.45
CA ASN A 125 -20.75 -9.07 16.18
C ASN A 125 -19.63 -8.83 15.16
N THR A 126 -18.53 -8.18 15.55
CA THR A 126 -17.42 -7.90 14.65
C THR A 126 -16.12 -8.43 15.20
N ARG A 127 -15.18 -8.74 14.32
CA ARG A 127 -13.78 -9.01 14.69
C ARG A 127 -12.85 -8.79 13.51
N PHE A 128 -11.57 -8.62 13.80
CA PHE A 128 -10.52 -8.65 12.79
C PHE A 128 -10.17 -10.10 12.42
N VAL A 129 -10.15 -10.40 11.12
CA VAL A 129 -9.83 -11.72 10.56
C VAL A 129 -8.56 -11.64 9.73
N LEU A 130 -7.67 -12.62 9.82
CA LEU A 130 -6.41 -12.61 9.07
C LEU A 130 -6.68 -12.65 7.56
N ALA A 131 -6.26 -11.62 6.83
CA ALA A 131 -6.52 -11.46 5.40
C ALA A 131 -5.29 -11.74 4.52
N GLY A 132 -4.09 -11.71 5.11
CA GLY A 132 -2.85 -12.09 4.45
C GLY A 132 -1.61 -11.82 5.31
N ILE A 133 -0.50 -12.42 4.90
CA ILE A 133 0.81 -12.23 5.54
C ILE A 133 1.81 -11.80 4.48
N VAL A 134 2.55 -10.73 4.74
CA VAL A 134 3.47 -10.15 3.76
C VAL A 134 4.88 -10.09 4.34
N ASN A 135 5.84 -10.70 3.64
CA ASN A 135 7.25 -10.49 3.89
C ASN A 135 7.66 -9.12 3.35
N ARG A 136 8.29 -8.32 4.21
CA ARG A 136 8.84 -7.01 3.91
C ARG A 136 10.32 -6.94 4.27
N MET A 137 11.10 -7.98 3.97
CA MET A 137 12.57 -7.92 4.07
C MET A 137 13.16 -6.89 3.10
N ASP A 138 12.40 -6.43 2.09
CA ASP A 138 12.73 -5.25 1.29
C ASP A 138 12.83 -3.95 2.11
N ARG A 139 12.39 -3.97 3.37
CA ARG A 139 12.50 -2.87 4.33
C ARG A 139 13.73 -2.93 5.21
N ALA A 140 14.62 -3.90 5.02
CA ALA A 140 15.83 -4.03 5.82
C ALA A 140 16.74 -2.79 5.74
N TYR A 141 16.61 -1.94 4.72
CA TYR A 141 17.32 -0.65 4.67
C TYR A 141 16.94 0.33 5.80
N VAL A 142 15.81 0.10 6.48
CA VAL A 142 15.38 0.90 7.65
C VAL A 142 15.94 0.36 8.95
N ALA A 143 16.01 -0.96 9.07
CA ALA A 143 16.57 -1.65 10.23
C ALA A 143 17.27 -2.94 9.75
N GLU A 144 18.57 -2.87 9.52
CA GLU A 144 19.34 -3.99 8.97
C GLU A 144 19.38 -5.16 9.98
N GLU A 145 19.44 -4.87 11.29
CA GLU A 145 19.47 -5.91 12.31
C GLU A 145 18.17 -6.72 12.44
N SER A 146 17.03 -6.19 12.01
CA SER A 146 15.77 -6.95 12.01
C SER A 146 15.56 -7.76 10.74
N CYS A 147 16.45 -7.65 9.76
CA CYS A 147 16.28 -8.17 8.41
C CYS A 147 15.04 -7.62 7.69
N GLY A 148 14.50 -6.48 8.13
CA GLY A 148 13.23 -5.92 7.66
C GLY A 148 12.02 -6.30 8.53
N GLU A 149 10.86 -6.46 7.90
CA GLU A 149 9.56 -6.57 8.58
C GLU A 149 8.74 -7.77 8.08
N ILE A 150 7.79 -8.25 8.89
CA ILE A 150 6.68 -9.12 8.51
C ILE A 150 5.37 -8.40 8.87
N ARG A 151 4.40 -8.43 7.97
CA ARG A 151 3.11 -7.75 8.14
C ARG A 151 1.98 -8.76 8.21
N LEU A 152 1.29 -8.80 9.33
CA LEU A 152 0.05 -9.57 9.52
C LEU A 152 -1.13 -8.64 9.28
N ILE A 153 -1.78 -8.80 8.13
CA ILE A 153 -2.85 -7.90 7.70
C ILE A 153 -4.18 -8.56 8.03
N TYR A 154 -5.00 -7.87 8.80
CA TYR A 154 -6.34 -8.29 9.17
C TYR A 154 -7.38 -7.40 8.53
N ARG A 155 -8.55 -7.97 8.21
CA ARG A 155 -9.73 -7.24 7.77
C ARG A 155 -10.80 -7.28 8.87
N LEU A 156 -11.45 -6.16 9.13
CA LEU A 156 -12.64 -6.17 9.96
C LEU A 156 -13.78 -6.90 9.24
N ALA A 157 -14.46 -7.81 9.93
CA ALA A 157 -15.65 -8.51 9.43
C ALA A 157 -16.77 -8.44 10.46
N ARG A 158 -18.01 -8.34 9.97
CA ARG A 158 -19.25 -8.45 10.73
C ARG A 158 -19.82 -9.84 10.53
N PHE A 159 -20.32 -10.43 11.60
CA PHE A 159 -20.92 -11.75 11.65
C PHE A 159 -22.36 -11.59 12.12
N ASP A 160 -23.30 -11.83 11.21
CA ASP A 160 -24.73 -11.73 11.51
C ASP A 160 -25.35 -13.13 11.54
N ALA A 161 -26.34 -13.33 12.41
CA ALA A 161 -27.16 -14.53 12.41
C ALA A 161 -28.39 -14.29 11.53
N GLY A 162 -28.56 -15.10 10.50
CA GLY A 162 -29.72 -15.11 9.62
C GLY A 162 -30.98 -15.61 10.33
N PRO A 163 -32.17 -15.33 9.76
CA PRO A 163 -33.46 -15.75 10.34
C PRO A 163 -33.61 -17.27 10.50
N ASP A 164 -32.87 -18.04 9.70
CA ASP A 164 -32.77 -19.50 9.69
C ASP A 164 -31.62 -20.05 10.56
N GLY A 165 -30.89 -19.18 11.25
CA GLY A 165 -29.68 -19.51 12.01
C GLY A 165 -28.41 -19.62 11.17
N ALA A 166 -28.46 -19.38 9.85
CA ALA A 166 -27.27 -19.33 9.00
C ALA A 166 -26.41 -18.13 9.38
N LYS A 167 -25.11 -18.33 9.59
CA LYS A 167 -24.18 -17.22 9.89
C LYS A 167 -23.69 -16.61 8.59
N THR A 168 -23.95 -15.32 8.38
CA THR A 168 -23.37 -14.56 7.27
C THR A 168 -22.20 -13.74 7.78
N ALA A 169 -21.17 -13.60 6.95
CA ALA A 169 -20.00 -12.78 7.25
C ALA A 169 -19.83 -11.71 6.17
N THR A 170 -19.75 -10.45 6.59
CA THR A 170 -19.56 -9.31 5.69
C THR A 170 -18.27 -8.58 6.03
N ARG A 171 -17.38 -8.42 5.06
CA ARG A 171 -16.14 -7.66 5.24
C ARG A 171 -16.46 -6.16 5.30
N LEU A 172 -15.94 -5.49 6.32
CA LEU A 172 -16.05 -4.05 6.50
C LEU A 172 -14.78 -3.36 5.98
N PRO A 173 -14.86 -2.10 5.52
CA PRO A 173 -13.77 -1.44 4.83
C PRO A 173 -12.68 -0.87 5.76
N MET A 174 -12.15 -1.75 6.63
CA MET A 174 -11.06 -1.44 7.53
C MET A 174 -10.04 -2.57 7.56
N THR A 175 -8.76 -2.22 7.39
CA THR A 175 -7.64 -3.12 7.69
C THR A 175 -6.90 -2.69 8.93
N PHE A 176 -6.44 -3.68 9.68
CA PHE A 176 -5.54 -3.53 10.81
C PHE A 176 -4.30 -4.34 10.47
N ASN A 177 -3.13 -3.73 10.48
CA ASN A 177 -1.87 -4.39 10.14
C ASN A 177 -0.98 -4.42 11.38
N LEU A 178 -0.69 -5.61 11.90
CA LEU A 178 0.32 -5.79 12.95
C LEU A 178 1.68 -6.02 12.28
N VAL A 179 2.59 -5.08 12.46
CA VAL A 179 3.95 -5.14 11.93
C VAL A 179 4.87 -5.74 12.98
N LEU A 180 5.56 -6.79 12.57
CA LEU A 180 6.60 -7.46 13.34
C LEU A 180 7.94 -7.22 12.65
N LYS A 181 9.02 -7.21 13.43
CA LYS A 181 10.37 -7.38 12.91
C LYS A 181 10.46 -8.75 12.22
N ALA A 182 11.20 -8.86 11.12
CA ALA A 182 11.38 -10.17 10.48
C ALA A 182 12.24 -11.13 11.32
N ARG A 183 13.03 -10.59 12.25
CA ARG A 183 13.91 -11.32 13.17
C ARG A 183 14.22 -10.50 14.42
N ASP A 184 14.38 -11.17 15.57
CA ASP A 184 15.09 -10.61 16.74
C ASP A 184 16.59 -10.91 16.58
N ALA A 185 17.46 -9.91 16.75
CA ALA A 185 18.91 -10.09 16.67
C ALA A 185 19.46 -11.16 17.64
N ARG A 186 18.73 -11.47 18.73
CA ARG A 186 19.08 -12.49 19.72
C ARG A 186 18.51 -13.87 19.39
N GLN A 187 17.70 -13.99 18.34
CA GLN A 187 17.06 -15.24 17.96
C GLN A 187 18.09 -16.28 17.53
N THR A 188 18.02 -17.47 18.12
CA THR A 188 18.84 -18.63 17.75
C THR A 188 17.99 -19.74 17.12
N ASP A 189 18.60 -20.53 16.24
CA ASP A 189 18.00 -21.74 15.69
C ASP A 189 18.03 -22.91 16.70
N ALA A 190 17.50 -24.07 16.31
CA ALA A 190 17.46 -25.27 17.14
C ALA A 190 18.86 -25.80 17.56
N SER A 191 19.92 -25.37 16.87
CA SER A 191 21.31 -25.70 17.21
C SER A 191 21.98 -24.66 18.12
N GLY A 192 21.26 -23.61 18.51
CA GLY A 192 21.77 -22.52 19.33
C GLY A 192 22.58 -21.48 18.55
N LYS A 193 22.58 -21.53 17.22
CA LYS A 193 23.28 -20.54 16.37
C LYS A 193 22.38 -19.34 16.08
N PRO A 194 22.92 -18.11 15.99
CA PRO A 194 22.13 -16.95 15.60
C PRO A 194 21.46 -17.16 14.24
N VAL A 195 20.15 -16.90 14.17
CA VAL A 195 19.40 -16.94 12.90
C VAL A 195 19.88 -15.79 12.04
N SER A 196 20.33 -16.02 10.80
CA SER A 196 20.80 -14.96 9.90
C SER A 196 19.70 -14.45 8.97
N CYS A 197 19.84 -13.26 8.38
CA CYS A 197 18.91 -12.79 7.34
C CYS A 197 18.88 -13.74 6.12
N ALA A 198 20.00 -14.39 5.82
CA ALA A 198 20.08 -15.41 4.77
C ALA A 198 19.20 -16.64 5.09
N GLU A 199 19.19 -17.07 6.34
CA GLU A 199 18.32 -18.16 6.81
C GLU A 199 16.84 -17.77 6.73
N VAL A 200 16.47 -16.58 7.21
CA VAL A 200 15.09 -16.07 7.10
C VAL A 200 14.65 -16.02 5.64
N ALA A 201 15.48 -15.47 4.75
CA ALA A 201 15.16 -15.37 3.33
C ALA A 201 15.01 -16.73 2.65
N ARG A 202 15.88 -17.71 2.94
CA ARG A 202 15.76 -19.09 2.39
C ARG A 202 14.43 -19.73 2.77
N ARG A 203 14.04 -19.66 4.04
CA ARG A 203 12.76 -20.21 4.51
C ARG A 203 11.56 -19.59 3.79
N TRP A 204 11.58 -18.29 3.54
CA TRP A 204 10.54 -17.61 2.77
C TRP A 204 10.50 -18.07 1.31
N LEU A 205 11.65 -18.18 0.64
CA LEU A 205 11.74 -18.63 -0.75
C LEU A 205 11.34 -20.10 -0.95
N ASP A 206 11.60 -20.95 0.05
CA ASP A 206 11.30 -22.39 0.00
C ASP A 206 9.80 -22.68 0.08
N ASN A 207 9.00 -21.68 0.45
CA ASN A 207 7.56 -21.79 0.69
C ASN A 207 7.15 -22.93 1.66
N GLY A 208 8.06 -23.28 2.57
CA GLY A 208 7.97 -24.44 3.45
C GLY A 208 7.29 -24.13 4.77
N ASP A 209 7.99 -24.37 5.89
CA ASP A 209 7.46 -24.25 7.25
C ASP A 209 7.16 -22.79 7.66
N TRP A 210 6.05 -22.26 7.14
CA TRP A 210 5.50 -20.95 7.50
C TRP A 210 5.18 -20.84 8.99
N GLN A 211 4.85 -21.96 9.62
CA GLN A 211 4.61 -22.02 11.06
C GLN A 211 5.92 -21.77 11.81
N GLY A 212 7.03 -22.38 11.43
CA GLY A 212 8.36 -22.05 12.01
C GLY A 212 8.83 -20.62 11.75
N LEU A 213 8.32 -19.96 10.71
CA LEU A 213 8.65 -18.57 10.35
C LEU A 213 7.86 -17.52 11.15
N ILE A 214 6.60 -17.80 11.50
CA ILE A 214 5.66 -16.80 12.06
C ILE A 214 5.00 -17.28 13.37
N GLY A 215 4.89 -18.59 13.59
CA GLY A 215 4.11 -19.22 14.68
C GLY A 215 4.80 -20.37 15.43
N GLY A 216 6.13 -20.48 15.38
CA GLY A 216 6.87 -21.61 15.93
C GLY A 216 7.19 -21.44 17.42
N ARG A 217 6.31 -21.96 18.29
CA ARG A 217 6.43 -22.14 19.77
C ARG A 217 6.68 -20.89 20.64
N PHE A 218 7.10 -19.78 20.07
CA PHE A 218 7.29 -18.52 20.76
C PHE A 218 6.47 -17.48 20.03
N TYR A 219 5.32 -17.13 20.60
CA TYR A 219 4.59 -15.91 20.26
C TYR A 219 5.57 -14.74 20.17
N PRO A 220 5.34 -13.71 19.35
CA PRO A 220 6.25 -12.59 19.29
C PRO A 220 6.37 -11.99 20.69
N HIS A 221 7.51 -12.25 21.35
CA HIS A 221 7.85 -11.53 22.56
C HIS A 221 8.01 -10.05 22.19
N ASP A 222 7.79 -9.16 23.16
CA ASP A 222 7.76 -7.70 22.99
C ASP A 222 8.84 -7.14 22.04
N ALA A 223 10.03 -7.75 22.00
CA ALA A 223 11.14 -7.35 21.12
C ALA A 223 10.85 -7.44 19.61
N MET A 224 9.91 -8.29 19.19
CA MET A 224 9.51 -8.49 17.78
C MET A 224 8.41 -7.54 17.34
N VAL A 225 7.61 -7.02 18.27
CA VAL A 225 6.48 -6.15 17.97
C VAL A 225 7.01 -4.76 17.61
N ASP A 226 6.60 -4.23 16.46
CA ASP A 226 7.09 -2.93 15.98
C ASP A 226 6.00 -1.86 16.03
N ARG A 227 4.89 -2.07 15.30
CA ARG A 227 3.81 -1.08 15.19
C ARG A 227 2.51 -1.69 14.69
N ILE A 228 1.44 -0.92 14.81
CA ILE A 228 0.16 -1.15 14.16
C ILE A 228 -0.06 -0.06 13.11
N GLU A 229 -0.55 -0.46 11.94
CA GLU A 229 -0.99 0.46 10.89
C GLU A 229 -2.48 0.22 10.61
N THR A 230 -3.30 1.27 10.57
CA THR A 230 -4.73 1.19 10.26
C THR A 230 -5.04 1.89 8.96
N ASN A 231 -5.93 1.31 8.15
CA ASN A 231 -6.51 1.93 6.97
C ASN A 231 -8.02 1.71 6.98
N ILE A 232 -8.80 2.79 7.00
CA ILE A 232 -10.25 2.77 7.17
C ILE A 232 -10.85 3.60 6.05
N GLN A 233 -11.76 3.05 5.24
CA GLN A 233 -12.62 3.88 4.39
C GLN A 233 -13.56 4.64 5.31
N ILE A 234 -13.31 5.93 5.55
CA ILE A 234 -14.08 6.74 6.49
C ILE A 234 -15.34 7.32 5.85
N SER A 235 -15.36 7.45 4.52
CA SER A 235 -16.50 7.98 3.79
C SER A 235 -16.66 7.39 2.39
N ILE A 236 -17.89 7.42 1.88
CA ILE A 236 -18.23 7.37 0.47
C ILE A 236 -19.08 8.60 0.18
N ALA A 237 -18.69 9.38 -0.82
CA ALA A 237 -19.49 10.46 -1.36
C ALA A 237 -19.85 10.09 -2.82
N PRO A 238 -21.13 9.79 -3.11
CA PRO A 238 -21.60 9.56 -4.47
C PRO A 238 -21.35 10.76 -5.37
N LYS A 239 -21.44 10.57 -6.70
CA LYS A 239 -21.33 11.70 -7.63
C LYS A 239 -22.48 12.68 -7.40
N SER A 240 -22.16 13.97 -7.28
CA SER A 240 -23.12 15.05 -7.12
C SER A 240 -22.81 16.20 -8.11
N ALA A 241 -23.59 17.28 -8.06
CA ALA A 241 -23.25 18.50 -8.79
C ALA A 241 -22.06 19.26 -8.16
N LEU A 242 -21.74 18.97 -6.89
CA LEU A 242 -20.70 19.66 -6.12
C LEU A 242 -19.33 18.97 -6.27
N HIS A 243 -19.31 17.67 -6.53
CA HIS A 243 -18.09 16.90 -6.70
C HIS A 243 -18.33 15.56 -7.43
N ASP A 244 -17.26 14.97 -7.96
CA ASP A 244 -17.30 13.61 -8.50
C ASP A 244 -17.41 12.55 -7.38
N PHE A 245 -17.72 11.30 -7.78
CA PHE A 245 -17.71 10.16 -6.87
C PHE A 245 -16.34 10.02 -6.20
N ARG A 246 -16.32 9.85 -4.87
CA ARG A 246 -15.10 9.57 -4.11
C ARG A 246 -15.37 8.68 -2.90
N SER A 247 -14.33 7.99 -2.45
CA SER A 247 -14.25 7.38 -1.13
C SER A 247 -12.97 7.84 -0.47
N ASP A 248 -13.04 8.22 0.80
CA ASP A 248 -11.90 8.73 1.55
C ASP A 248 -11.41 7.70 2.57
N TYR A 249 -10.10 7.56 2.69
CA TYR A 249 -9.46 6.52 3.51
C TYR A 249 -8.53 7.15 4.55
N LEU A 250 -8.79 6.90 5.82
CA LEU A 250 -7.94 7.33 6.92
C LEU A 250 -6.82 6.33 7.18
N LEU A 251 -5.58 6.83 7.14
CA LEU A 251 -4.39 6.10 7.51
C LEU A 251 -3.86 6.60 8.86
N LYS A 252 -3.51 5.68 9.76
CA LYS A 252 -2.80 5.98 11.02
C LYS A 252 -1.76 4.92 11.36
N VAL A 253 -0.77 5.31 12.16
CA VAL A 253 0.29 4.43 12.67
C VAL A 253 0.40 4.58 14.18
N PHE A 254 0.58 3.46 14.87
CA PHE A 254 0.81 3.40 16.31
C PHE A 254 2.06 2.57 16.58
N LYS A 255 3.12 3.19 17.10
CA LYS A 255 4.40 2.52 17.37
C LYS A 255 4.35 1.83 18.72
N TYR A 256 4.87 0.61 18.79
CA TYR A 256 4.95 -0.12 20.04
C TYR A 256 6.05 0.44 20.93
N ASN A 257 5.70 0.80 22.17
CA ASN A 257 6.65 1.19 23.19
C ASN A 257 6.91 -0.01 24.12
N ALA A 258 8.09 -0.61 24.01
CA ALA A 258 8.44 -1.80 24.78
C ALA A 258 8.55 -1.54 26.30
N THR A 259 8.70 -0.28 26.73
CA THR A 259 8.79 0.09 28.16
C THR A 259 7.42 0.11 28.80
N THR A 260 6.47 0.79 28.16
CA THR A 260 5.08 0.90 28.63
C THR A 260 4.21 -0.28 28.20
N LYS A 261 4.70 -1.07 27.23
CA LYS A 261 3.99 -2.16 26.55
C LYS A 261 2.69 -1.71 25.89
N THR A 262 2.63 -0.47 25.41
CA THR A 262 1.47 0.11 24.74
C THR A 262 1.80 0.54 23.32
N PHE A 263 0.78 0.66 22.48
CA PHE A 263 0.90 1.27 21.16
C PHE A 263 0.57 2.76 21.25
N GLU A 264 1.52 3.60 20.86
CA GLU A 264 1.44 5.06 20.94
C GLU A 264 1.30 5.66 19.53
N GLU A 265 0.41 6.64 19.37
CA GLU A 265 0.21 7.32 18.09
C GLU A 265 1.53 7.94 17.58
N SER A 266 1.88 7.61 16.33
CA SER A 266 3.13 8.04 15.70
C SER A 266 2.88 8.68 14.34
N THR A 267 3.94 9.25 13.74
CA THR A 267 3.89 9.78 12.38
C THR A 267 3.78 8.63 11.38
N LEU A 268 3.12 8.88 10.25
CA LEU A 268 3.15 7.94 9.13
C LEU A 268 4.49 8.11 8.40
N GLU A 269 5.22 7.02 8.22
CA GLU A 269 6.49 7.04 7.52
C GLU A 269 6.34 7.71 6.15
N ASN A 270 7.18 8.71 5.89
CA ASN A 270 7.24 9.49 4.65
C ASN A 270 5.94 10.19 4.23
N GLN A 271 4.88 10.19 5.05
CA GLN A 271 3.71 11.01 4.80
C GLN A 271 4.01 12.47 5.15
N ILE A 272 4.34 13.25 4.13
CA ILE A 272 4.65 14.67 4.25
C ILE A 272 3.44 15.42 4.84
N ASP A 273 3.70 16.23 5.88
CA ASP A 273 2.74 17.20 6.43
C ASP A 273 2.77 18.47 5.57
N ARG A 274 2.21 18.33 4.36
CA ARG A 274 2.19 19.36 3.32
C ARG A 274 1.72 20.71 3.86
N ASP A 275 0.57 20.73 4.52
CA ASP A 275 -0.05 21.98 4.97
C ASP A 275 0.82 22.67 6.03
N ARG A 276 1.45 21.92 6.95
CA ARG A 276 2.40 22.49 7.92
C ARG A 276 3.65 23.04 7.24
N ILE A 277 4.20 22.33 6.27
CA ILE A 277 5.40 22.75 5.53
C ILE A 277 5.12 24.01 4.71
N ILE A 278 3.96 24.13 4.07
CA ILE A 278 3.61 25.32 3.28
C ILE A 278 3.39 26.54 4.20
N ALA A 279 2.76 26.33 5.37
CA ALA A 279 2.42 27.40 6.30
C ALA A 279 3.62 27.93 7.12
N ASP A 280 4.64 27.10 7.39
CA ASP A 280 5.80 27.46 8.20
C ASP A 280 7.04 27.72 7.33
N ASN A 281 7.52 28.96 7.31
CA ASN A 281 8.66 29.39 6.49
C ASN A 281 9.97 28.67 6.86
N ASP A 282 10.21 28.42 8.14
CA ASP A 282 11.42 27.75 8.60
C ASP A 282 11.36 26.27 8.26
N LEU A 283 10.21 25.63 8.49
CA LEU A 283 9.99 24.24 8.13
C LEU A 283 10.09 24.03 6.62
N ARG A 284 9.55 24.96 5.81
CA ARG A 284 9.66 24.96 4.35
C ARG A 284 11.10 24.99 3.87
N ARG A 285 11.88 25.95 4.38
CA ARG A 285 13.30 26.10 4.04
C ARG A 285 14.08 24.85 4.43
N ASP A 286 13.86 24.37 5.66
CA ASP A 286 14.52 23.18 6.18
C ASP A 286 14.19 21.93 5.34
N PHE A 287 12.92 21.75 4.94
CA PHE A 287 12.50 20.62 4.12
C PHE A 287 13.14 20.69 2.73
N LYS A 288 13.13 21.86 2.09
CA LYS A 288 13.81 22.06 0.80
C LYS A 288 15.28 21.73 0.90
N SER A 289 15.98 22.35 1.86
CA SER A 289 17.42 22.18 2.03
C SER A 289 17.78 20.72 2.33
N TRP A 290 16.98 20.04 3.14
CA TRP A 290 17.19 18.65 3.46
C TRP A 290 16.95 17.76 2.23
N LEU A 291 15.81 17.87 1.54
CA LEU A 291 15.47 16.96 0.44
C LEU A 291 16.42 17.12 -0.77
N LEU A 292 16.86 18.34 -1.06
CA LEU A 292 17.78 18.61 -2.18
C LEU A 292 19.25 18.34 -1.85
N ALA A 293 19.59 17.99 -0.61
CA ALA A 293 20.94 17.59 -0.26
C ALA A 293 21.34 16.33 -1.07
N PRO A 294 22.60 16.21 -1.54
CA PRO A 294 23.03 15.14 -2.44
C PRO A 294 22.61 13.72 -2.03
N GLU A 295 22.84 13.34 -0.77
CA GLU A 295 22.52 11.99 -0.27
C GLU A 295 21.01 11.76 -0.16
N ASN A 296 20.26 12.77 0.32
CA ASN A 296 18.82 12.65 0.46
C ASN A 296 18.11 12.60 -0.90
N LEU A 297 18.57 13.39 -1.87
CA LEU A 297 18.06 13.36 -3.23
C LEU A 297 18.33 12.02 -3.90
N ARG A 298 19.51 11.42 -3.66
CA ARG A 298 19.86 10.08 -4.13
C ARG A 298 18.94 9.02 -3.54
N GLU A 299 18.71 9.03 -2.22
CA GLU A 299 17.79 8.07 -1.60
C GLU A 299 16.33 8.32 -2.00
N PHE A 300 15.95 9.57 -2.26
CA PHE A 300 14.63 9.95 -2.77
C PHE A 300 14.42 9.43 -4.19
N ASP A 301 15.40 9.61 -5.07
CA ASP A 301 15.43 9.00 -6.40
C ASP A 301 15.34 7.48 -6.33
N ARG A 302 16.05 6.84 -5.41
CA ARG A 302 16.05 5.38 -5.22
C ARG A 302 14.81 4.86 -4.50
N GLY A 303 13.96 5.73 -3.97
CA GLY A 303 12.74 5.36 -3.24
C GLY A 303 13.01 4.68 -1.90
N THR A 304 14.16 4.98 -1.30
CA THR A 304 14.66 4.45 -0.02
C THR A 304 14.86 5.54 1.02
N VAL A 305 14.52 6.80 0.70
CA VAL A 305 14.61 7.91 1.64
C VAL A 305 13.73 7.70 2.88
N LEU A 306 14.23 8.14 4.03
CA LEU A 306 13.48 8.25 5.28
C LEU A 306 13.39 9.73 5.65
N ILE A 307 12.20 10.30 5.46
CA ILE A 307 11.93 11.70 5.74
C ILE A 307 11.88 11.91 7.26
N PRO A 308 12.61 12.90 7.81
CA PRO A 308 12.61 13.18 9.24
C PRO A 308 11.22 13.45 9.80
N GLU A 309 10.92 12.92 10.99
CA GLU A 309 9.61 13.03 11.64
C GLU A 309 9.09 14.47 11.76
N LYS A 310 9.99 15.46 11.88
CA LYS A 310 9.63 16.89 11.90
C LYS A 310 8.91 17.39 10.64
N PHE A 311 8.91 16.62 9.55
CA PHE A 311 8.19 16.94 8.31
C PHE A 311 6.94 16.08 8.08
N LEU A 312 6.63 15.16 9.01
CA LEU A 312 5.62 14.13 8.81
C LEU A 312 4.31 14.43 9.55
N ALA A 313 3.22 13.91 8.98
CA ALA A 313 1.88 13.95 9.55
C ALA A 313 1.60 12.67 10.37
N LYS A 314 0.69 12.77 11.35
CA LYS A 314 0.20 11.64 12.18
C LYS A 314 -1.05 10.96 11.62
N ALA A 315 -1.71 11.58 10.65
CA ALA A 315 -2.84 11.03 9.94
C ALA A 315 -2.80 11.48 8.47
N ALA A 316 -3.35 10.66 7.58
CA ALA A 316 -3.63 11.04 6.21
C ALA A 316 -5.04 10.59 5.84
N VAL A 317 -5.81 11.49 5.21
CA VAL A 317 -7.05 11.13 4.53
C VAL A 317 -6.73 11.06 3.05
N VAL A 318 -6.96 9.89 2.45
CA VAL A 318 -6.60 9.57 1.08
C VAL A 318 -7.88 9.46 0.24
N PRO A 319 -8.16 10.42 -0.65
CA PRO A 319 -9.28 10.33 -1.57
C PRO A 319 -9.03 9.29 -2.67
N THR A 320 -10.07 8.58 -3.11
CA THR A 320 -9.99 7.64 -4.25
C THR A 320 -11.31 7.60 -5.00
N PRO A 321 -11.31 7.50 -6.34
CA PRO A 321 -10.13 7.60 -7.20
C PRO A 321 -9.55 9.02 -7.17
N THR A 322 -8.23 9.14 -7.27
CA THR A 322 -7.56 10.42 -7.58
C THR A 322 -6.85 10.25 -8.91
N GLY A 323 -7.11 11.16 -9.85
CA GLY A 323 -6.45 11.16 -11.14
C GLY A 323 -4.95 11.43 -11.04
N LEU A 324 -4.26 11.37 -12.17
CA LEU A 324 -2.84 11.72 -12.27
C LEU A 324 -2.61 13.22 -12.49
N ASP A 325 -3.67 14.01 -12.42
CA ASP A 325 -3.65 15.45 -12.62
C ASP A 325 -3.36 16.19 -11.31
N ALA A 326 -2.66 17.31 -11.43
CA ALA A 326 -2.38 18.19 -10.31
C ALA A 326 -3.69 18.62 -9.65
N SER A 327 -3.85 18.27 -8.37
CA SER A 327 -5.07 18.50 -7.60
C SER A 327 -4.72 18.69 -6.13
N PRO A 328 -5.45 19.54 -5.37
CA PRO A 328 -5.30 19.64 -3.91
C PRO A 328 -5.52 18.31 -3.17
N LEU A 329 -6.07 17.30 -3.84
CA LEU A 329 -6.20 15.94 -3.30
C LEU A 329 -4.88 15.15 -3.32
N GLN A 330 -3.86 15.64 -4.05
CA GLN A 330 -2.54 15.03 -4.13
C GLN A 330 -1.64 15.57 -3.01
N PRO A 331 -0.86 14.72 -2.32
CA PRO A 331 0.00 15.10 -1.19
C PRO A 331 1.04 16.19 -1.49
N GLU A 332 1.54 16.23 -2.72
CA GLU A 332 2.58 17.15 -3.18
C GLU A 332 2.04 18.49 -3.70
N PHE A 333 0.73 18.62 -3.90
CA PHE A 333 0.16 19.73 -4.65
C PHE A 333 0.47 21.10 -4.04
N GLY A 334 0.86 22.09 -4.84
CA GLY A 334 1.24 23.43 -4.37
C GLY A 334 2.63 23.49 -3.73
N MET A 335 3.39 22.39 -3.71
CA MET A 335 4.80 22.41 -3.31
C MET A 335 5.73 22.83 -4.45
N MET A 336 5.28 22.72 -5.71
CA MET A 336 6.07 23.05 -6.90
C MET A 336 5.62 24.38 -7.54
N GLN A 337 6.57 25.16 -8.08
CA GLN A 337 6.32 26.46 -8.71
C GLN A 337 5.30 26.45 -9.88
N GLY A 338 5.13 25.32 -10.56
CA GLY A 338 4.25 25.16 -11.73
C GLY A 338 2.81 24.70 -11.44
N GLU A 339 2.43 24.49 -10.17
CA GLU A 339 1.13 23.91 -9.82
C GLU A 339 0.03 24.99 -9.63
N GLY A 340 -0.86 25.11 -10.61
CA GLY A 340 -2.18 25.76 -10.47
C GLY A 340 -2.21 27.30 -10.34
N LYS A 341 -3.31 27.93 -10.77
CA LYS A 341 -3.61 29.33 -10.42
C LYS A 341 -4.45 29.34 -9.14
N GLY A 342 -3.84 29.50 -7.97
CA GLY A 342 -4.58 29.78 -6.72
C GLY A 342 -3.91 29.32 -5.43
N GLU A 343 -3.23 28.17 -5.44
CA GLU A 343 -2.49 27.66 -4.28
C GLU A 343 -1.03 27.45 -4.68
N GLY A 344 -0.08 28.16 -4.06
CA GLY A 344 1.36 28.01 -4.33
C GLY A 344 2.00 29.05 -5.24
N LYS A 345 1.25 30.07 -5.71
CA LYS A 345 1.81 31.12 -6.58
C LYS A 345 2.88 32.00 -5.93
N ASP A 346 2.76 32.26 -4.63
CA ASP A 346 3.57 33.31 -4.00
C ASP A 346 4.82 32.77 -3.31
N ASN A 347 4.87 31.47 -2.99
CA ASN A 347 5.99 30.87 -2.25
C ASN A 347 6.05 29.33 -2.32
N PRO A 348 6.39 28.72 -3.48
CA PRO A 348 6.51 27.28 -3.59
C PRO A 348 7.60 26.74 -2.67
N VAL A 349 7.49 25.46 -2.28
CA VAL A 349 8.56 24.78 -1.55
C VAL A 349 9.76 24.56 -2.46
N PHE A 350 9.53 24.21 -3.73
CA PHE A 350 10.57 23.97 -4.73
C PHE A 350 10.32 24.81 -5.98
N THR A 351 11.32 25.61 -6.36
CA THR A 351 11.35 26.25 -7.69
C THR A 351 11.87 25.28 -8.75
N ASP A 352 11.54 25.53 -10.01
CA ASP A 352 12.06 24.71 -11.11
C ASP A 352 13.60 24.77 -11.16
N ASP A 353 14.18 25.94 -10.89
CA ASP A 353 15.64 26.14 -10.84
C ASP A 353 16.30 25.38 -9.69
N ASP A 354 15.69 25.37 -8.50
CA ASP A 354 16.17 24.56 -7.37
C ASP A 354 16.31 23.09 -7.78
N VAL A 355 15.25 22.54 -8.40
CA VAL A 355 15.18 21.12 -8.78
C VAL A 355 16.10 20.80 -9.94
N VAL A 356 16.09 21.61 -11.00
CA VAL A 356 16.99 21.44 -12.16
C VAL A 356 18.46 21.52 -11.73
N GLY A 357 18.80 22.46 -10.85
CA GLY A 357 20.15 22.58 -10.30
C GLY A 357 20.59 21.33 -9.56
N ALA A 358 19.74 20.83 -8.65
CA ALA A 358 20.03 19.63 -7.86
C ALA A 358 20.14 18.37 -8.74
N LEU A 359 19.23 18.20 -9.70
CA LEU A 359 19.25 17.06 -10.64
C LEU A 359 20.48 17.08 -11.55
N LYS A 360 20.93 18.25 -12.04
CA LYS A 360 22.17 18.36 -12.83
C LYS A 360 23.39 17.92 -12.03
N GLN A 361 23.49 18.33 -10.77
CA GLN A 361 24.59 17.92 -9.90
C GLN A 361 24.58 16.42 -9.62
N ALA A 362 23.42 15.83 -9.35
CA ALA A 362 23.28 14.40 -9.13
C ALA A 362 23.56 13.58 -10.42
N ALA A 363 23.09 14.05 -11.57
CA ALA A 363 23.35 13.42 -12.86
C ALA A 363 24.85 13.40 -13.20
N ALA A 364 25.57 14.48 -12.92
CA ALA A 364 27.02 14.56 -13.16
C ALA A 364 27.84 13.54 -12.34
N ARG A 365 27.30 13.07 -11.21
CA ARG A 365 27.89 12.01 -10.38
C ARG A 365 27.42 10.60 -10.73
N GLY A 366 26.40 10.48 -11.60
CA GLY A 366 25.78 9.20 -11.94
C GLY A 366 24.86 8.64 -10.84
N ASP A 367 24.32 9.51 -9.97
CA ASP A 367 23.54 9.09 -8.79
C ASP A 367 22.05 8.77 -9.09
N LEU A 368 21.52 9.22 -10.24
CA LEU A 368 20.08 9.15 -10.55
C LEU A 368 19.71 7.90 -11.37
N GLN A 369 18.65 7.21 -10.93
CA GLN A 369 18.06 6.05 -11.59
C GLN A 369 16.69 6.36 -12.21
N ASN A 370 15.86 7.16 -11.54
CA ASN A 370 14.44 7.32 -11.86
C ASN A 370 14.05 8.75 -12.27
N ILE A 371 14.49 9.75 -11.50
CA ILE A 371 14.12 11.15 -11.64
C ILE A 371 15.10 11.81 -12.62
N ARG A 372 14.58 12.29 -13.75
CA ARG A 372 15.37 12.99 -14.78
C ARG A 372 14.78 14.34 -15.16
N SER A 373 13.69 14.75 -14.52
CA SER A 373 12.95 15.99 -14.82
C SER A 373 12.24 16.52 -13.58
N VAL A 374 11.79 17.78 -13.64
CA VAL A 374 10.95 18.39 -12.60
C VAL A 374 9.65 17.61 -12.40
N ALA A 375 9.03 17.13 -13.48
CA ALA A 375 7.81 16.32 -13.39
C ALA A 375 8.06 14.94 -12.75
N GLY A 376 9.22 14.33 -12.99
CA GLY A 376 9.66 13.13 -12.29
C GLY A 376 9.85 13.36 -10.79
N PHE A 377 10.43 14.51 -10.43
CA PHE A 377 10.63 14.90 -9.03
C PHE A 377 9.31 15.09 -8.31
N GLN A 378 8.38 15.88 -8.89
CA GLN A 378 7.03 16.07 -8.39
C GLN A 378 6.30 14.73 -8.23
N ARG A 379 6.39 13.86 -9.26
CA ARG A 379 5.76 12.53 -9.17
C ARG A 379 6.35 11.69 -8.04
N ARG A 380 7.66 11.77 -7.78
CA ARG A 380 8.27 11.08 -6.66
C ARG A 380 7.85 11.67 -5.32
N LEU A 381 7.63 12.98 -5.25
CA LEU A 381 7.16 13.68 -4.05
C LEU A 381 5.77 13.20 -3.65
N ASN A 382 4.92 12.89 -4.63
CA ASN A 382 3.66 12.17 -4.41
C ASN A 382 3.92 10.74 -3.92
N ASP A 383 4.68 9.99 -4.72
CA ASP A 383 4.91 8.54 -4.61
C ASP A 383 5.57 8.12 -3.29
N VAL A 384 6.37 8.99 -2.69
CA VAL A 384 7.05 8.71 -1.42
C VAL A 384 6.07 8.68 -0.23
N THR A 385 4.91 9.34 -0.37
CA THR A 385 3.90 9.41 0.70
C THR A 385 2.98 8.19 0.70
N CYS A 386 2.45 7.85 1.89
CA CYS A 386 1.44 6.80 2.02
C CYS A 386 0.21 7.11 1.14
N ALA A 387 -0.29 8.34 1.21
CA ALA A 387 -1.44 8.78 0.42
C ALA A 387 -1.21 8.65 -1.09
N GLY A 388 -0.04 9.07 -1.58
CA GLY A 388 0.30 9.01 -3.01
C GLY A 388 0.43 7.60 -3.56
N CYS A 389 1.03 6.68 -2.78
CA CYS A 389 1.04 5.26 -3.10
C CYS A 389 -0.38 4.66 -3.10
N HIS A 390 -1.25 5.03 -2.15
CA HIS A 390 -2.63 4.54 -2.10
C HIS A 390 -3.49 5.07 -3.25
N GLN A 391 -3.24 6.29 -3.72
CA GLN A 391 -3.84 6.86 -4.93
C GLN A 391 -3.29 6.21 -6.21
N THR A 392 -2.01 5.83 -6.20
CA THR A 392 -1.33 5.24 -7.35
C THR A 392 -1.51 3.72 -7.39
N ARG A 393 -2.45 3.24 -8.20
CA ARG A 393 -2.66 1.79 -8.44
C ARG A 393 -2.96 1.00 -7.15
N GLY A 394 -3.71 1.61 -6.23
CA GLY A 394 -4.41 0.94 -5.13
C GLY A 394 -5.73 0.30 -5.59
N ILE A 395 -6.34 -0.54 -4.76
CA ILE A 395 -7.73 -1.03 -4.93
C ILE A 395 -8.57 -0.35 -3.86
N GLY A 396 -9.37 0.65 -4.26
CA GLY A 396 -10.16 1.45 -3.32
C GLY A 396 -9.32 1.88 -2.13
N GLY A 397 -8.20 2.55 -2.36
CA GLY A 397 -7.33 3.04 -1.28
C GLY A 397 -6.67 1.96 -0.43
N PHE A 398 -6.64 0.69 -0.85
CA PHE A 398 -5.88 -0.39 -0.18
C PHE A 398 -4.78 -0.94 -1.11
N HIS A 399 -3.60 -1.22 -0.55
CA HIS A 399 -2.57 -2.02 -1.21
C HIS A 399 -2.86 -3.51 -1.17
N PHE A 400 -3.51 -3.95 -0.10
CA PHE A 400 -3.78 -5.36 0.15
C PHE A 400 -5.15 -5.47 0.82
N PRO A 401 -6.25 -5.51 0.04
CA PRO A 401 -7.55 -5.88 0.58
C PRO A 401 -7.50 -7.27 1.21
N GLY A 402 -6.76 -8.21 0.63
CA GLY A 402 -6.68 -9.62 1.05
C GLY A 402 -7.84 -10.47 0.53
N VAL A 403 -7.64 -11.79 0.51
CA VAL A 403 -8.65 -12.75 0.03
C VAL A 403 -9.83 -12.79 1.01
N ASP A 404 -11.04 -12.86 0.46
CA ASP A 404 -12.24 -13.13 1.26
C ASP A 404 -12.45 -14.63 1.44
N TRP A 405 -11.77 -15.21 2.43
CA TRP A 405 -11.97 -16.62 2.80
C TRP A 405 -13.25 -16.86 3.60
N LEU A 406 -13.96 -15.80 4.00
CA LEU A 406 -15.26 -15.89 4.68
C LEU A 406 -16.42 -16.10 3.69
N ALA A 407 -16.22 -15.82 2.41
CA ALA A 407 -17.22 -16.07 1.37
C ALA A 407 -17.53 -17.57 1.21
N ASP A 408 -18.75 -17.91 0.78
CA ASP A 408 -19.16 -19.31 0.57
C ASP A 408 -18.29 -20.05 -0.45
N LYS A 409 -17.77 -19.31 -1.44
CA LYS A 409 -16.85 -19.79 -2.47
C LYS A 409 -15.67 -18.82 -2.59
N PRO A 410 -14.69 -18.89 -1.67
CA PRO A 410 -13.52 -18.04 -1.72
C PRO A 410 -12.79 -18.23 -3.06
N SER A 411 -12.47 -17.13 -3.72
CA SER A 411 -11.72 -17.19 -4.97
C SER A 411 -10.83 -15.97 -5.13
N ASN A 412 -9.59 -16.23 -5.53
CA ASN A 412 -8.60 -15.20 -5.90
C ASN A 412 -8.75 -14.77 -7.37
N SER A 413 -9.70 -15.34 -8.12
CA SER A 413 -9.95 -15.01 -9.53
C SER A 413 -10.98 -13.90 -9.74
N THR A 414 -11.91 -13.73 -8.79
CA THR A 414 -12.98 -12.72 -8.83
C THR A 414 -12.72 -11.54 -7.90
N ILE A 415 -11.98 -11.74 -6.81
CA ILE A 415 -11.54 -10.69 -5.89
C ILE A 415 -10.02 -10.69 -5.87
N VAL A 416 -9.41 -9.67 -6.49
CA VAL A 416 -7.95 -9.49 -6.47
C VAL A 416 -7.48 -9.21 -5.03
N PRO A 417 -6.61 -10.06 -4.46
CA PRO A 417 -6.22 -9.94 -3.05
C PRO A 417 -5.28 -8.76 -2.77
N ALA A 418 -4.68 -8.20 -3.81
CA ALA A 418 -3.72 -7.13 -3.68
C ALA A 418 -3.73 -6.20 -4.89
N SER A 419 -3.29 -4.97 -4.68
CA SER A 419 -3.31 -3.94 -5.70
C SER A 419 -2.26 -4.17 -6.78
N PRO A 420 -2.42 -3.59 -7.98
CA PRO A 420 -1.43 -3.74 -9.02
C PRO A 420 -0.03 -3.21 -8.64
N HIS A 421 0.04 -2.19 -7.78
CA HIS A 421 1.30 -1.77 -7.19
C HIS A 421 1.94 -2.88 -6.35
N PHE A 422 1.16 -3.53 -5.47
CA PHE A 422 1.66 -4.61 -4.64
C PHE A 422 2.16 -5.79 -5.49
N ILE A 423 1.36 -6.25 -6.45
CA ILE A 423 1.72 -7.41 -7.28
C ILE A 423 2.93 -7.10 -8.18
N GLY A 424 2.97 -5.93 -8.82
CA GLY A 424 4.10 -5.53 -9.66
C GLY A 424 5.44 -5.42 -8.91
N ASP A 425 5.41 -5.15 -7.60
CA ASP A 425 6.63 -5.03 -6.79
C ASP A 425 7.20 -6.38 -6.32
N GLN A 426 6.46 -7.49 -6.47
CA GLN A 426 6.87 -8.79 -5.91
C GLN A 426 8.16 -9.34 -6.54
N VAL A 427 8.37 -9.11 -7.85
CA VAL A 427 9.60 -9.53 -8.54
C VAL A 427 10.83 -8.91 -7.87
N ARG A 428 10.81 -7.60 -7.62
CA ARG A 428 11.88 -6.88 -6.91
C ARG A 428 12.08 -7.42 -5.49
N ARG A 429 10.99 -7.72 -4.76
CA ARG A 429 11.09 -8.27 -3.40
C ARG A 429 11.72 -9.66 -3.40
N ARG A 430 11.41 -10.49 -4.39
CA ARG A 430 12.02 -11.81 -4.54
C ARG A 430 13.50 -11.72 -4.90
N ASP A 431 13.92 -10.74 -5.70
CA ASP A 431 15.34 -10.47 -5.95
C ASP A 431 16.09 -10.11 -4.65
N ILE A 432 15.46 -9.31 -3.78
CA ILE A 432 16.01 -8.95 -2.48
C ILE A 432 16.15 -10.19 -1.58
N LEU A 433 15.12 -11.03 -1.50
CA LEU A 433 15.21 -12.30 -0.76
C LEU A 433 16.31 -13.20 -1.32
N THR A 434 16.44 -13.28 -2.64
CA THR A 434 17.48 -14.09 -3.30
C THR A 434 18.88 -13.56 -2.98
N ALA A 435 19.07 -12.24 -2.95
CA ALA A 435 20.31 -11.62 -2.53
C ALA A 435 20.65 -11.94 -1.07
N PHE A 436 19.68 -11.79 -0.16
CA PHE A 436 19.86 -12.17 1.24
C PHE A 436 20.20 -13.65 1.41
N ALA A 437 19.45 -14.54 0.75
CA ALA A 437 19.68 -15.99 0.81
C ALA A 437 21.09 -16.37 0.35
N ALA A 438 21.65 -15.64 -0.61
CA ALA A 438 23.01 -15.80 -1.11
C ALA A 438 24.09 -15.06 -0.27
N GLY A 439 23.72 -14.43 0.85
CA GLY A 439 24.64 -13.65 1.69
C GLY A 439 25.15 -12.36 1.05
N LYS A 440 24.45 -11.84 0.03
CA LYS A 440 24.80 -10.61 -0.69
C LYS A 440 24.01 -9.43 -0.13
N ARG A 441 24.57 -8.21 -0.24
CA ARG A 441 23.85 -6.97 0.05
C ARG A 441 22.77 -6.75 -1.02
N PRO A 442 21.49 -6.67 -0.66
CA PRO A 442 20.45 -6.39 -1.64
C PRO A 442 20.53 -4.94 -2.15
N ASP A 443 20.11 -4.72 -3.40
CA ASP A 443 19.77 -3.38 -3.86
C ASP A 443 18.30 -3.10 -3.52
N PHE A 444 18.07 -2.18 -2.59
CA PHE A 444 16.73 -1.83 -2.12
C PHE A 444 16.00 -0.81 -3.01
N SER A 445 16.67 -0.27 -4.04
CA SER A 445 16.04 0.77 -4.88
C SER A 445 14.73 0.29 -5.50
N ARG A 446 13.77 1.20 -5.64
CA ARG A 446 12.48 0.96 -6.29
C ARG A 446 12.20 2.04 -7.33
N GLY A 447 11.48 1.67 -8.38
CA GLY A 447 10.86 2.61 -9.30
C GLY A 447 9.69 3.37 -8.68
N PHE A 448 8.95 4.10 -9.51
CA PHE A 448 7.68 4.72 -9.13
C PHE A 448 6.60 3.65 -8.90
N ALA A 449 5.66 3.87 -7.98
CA ALA A 449 4.56 2.91 -7.76
C ALA A 449 3.70 2.66 -9.02
N SER A 450 3.66 3.63 -9.93
CA SER A 450 3.00 3.53 -11.25
C SER A 450 3.63 2.48 -12.16
N ARG A 451 4.94 2.24 -12.03
CA ARG A 451 5.71 1.40 -12.93
C ARG A 451 6.76 0.60 -12.16
N PRO A 452 6.58 -0.72 -12.00
CA PRO A 452 7.51 -1.55 -11.25
C PRO A 452 8.89 -1.55 -11.89
N GLN A 453 9.92 -1.68 -11.05
CA GLN A 453 11.30 -1.82 -11.52
C GLN A 453 11.57 -3.30 -11.81
N SER A 454 11.62 -3.66 -13.09
CA SER A 454 11.74 -5.07 -13.49
C SER A 454 13.15 -5.65 -13.34
N ARG A 455 14.19 -4.80 -13.24
CA ARG A 455 15.61 -5.23 -13.13
C ARG A 455 16.02 -6.31 -14.14
N GLY A 456 15.47 -6.24 -15.35
CA GLY A 456 15.73 -7.21 -16.42
C GLY A 456 14.86 -8.46 -16.37
N SER A 457 14.01 -8.64 -15.35
CA SER A 457 12.96 -9.65 -15.37
C SER A 457 11.92 -9.35 -16.45
N ALA A 458 11.47 -10.41 -17.11
CA ALA A 458 10.40 -10.38 -18.09
C ALA A 458 9.07 -10.94 -17.55
N GLU A 459 9.00 -11.30 -16.27
CA GLU A 459 7.81 -11.96 -15.69
C GLU A 459 6.54 -11.10 -15.73
N LEU A 460 6.68 -9.78 -15.76
CA LEU A 460 5.54 -8.85 -15.82
C LEU A 460 5.28 -8.35 -17.25
N ALA A 461 6.07 -8.77 -18.24
CA ALA A 461 5.92 -8.29 -19.61
C ALA A 461 4.56 -8.71 -20.19
N GLY A 462 3.85 -7.77 -20.80
CA GLY A 462 2.50 -7.94 -21.33
C GLY A 462 1.38 -7.88 -20.29
N THR A 463 1.69 -7.80 -19.00
CA THR A 463 0.69 -7.76 -17.92
C THR A 463 0.26 -6.33 -17.59
N GLU A 464 -0.92 -6.17 -17.00
CA GLU A 464 -1.44 -4.91 -16.48
C GLU A 464 -0.45 -4.24 -15.50
N TYR A 465 0.43 -5.00 -14.83
CA TYR A 465 1.40 -4.51 -13.86
C TYR A 465 2.55 -3.73 -14.49
N GLN A 466 2.97 -4.09 -15.71
CA GLN A 466 4.11 -3.46 -16.38
C GLN A 466 3.66 -2.65 -17.60
N ASP A 467 3.29 -3.28 -18.72
CA ASP A 467 3.05 -2.63 -20.01
C ASP A 467 1.83 -3.15 -20.79
N GLY A 468 1.08 -4.09 -20.22
CA GLY A 468 -0.17 -4.62 -20.75
C GLY A 468 -1.36 -3.67 -20.60
N TRP A 469 -2.56 -4.20 -20.82
CA TRP A 469 -3.79 -3.41 -20.80
C TRP A 469 -4.00 -2.74 -19.42
N GLY A 470 -4.30 -1.44 -19.41
CA GLY A 470 -4.48 -0.64 -18.19
C GLY A 470 -3.19 -0.22 -17.48
N ALA A 471 -2.00 -0.65 -17.95
CA ALA A 471 -0.74 -0.22 -17.36
C ALA A 471 -0.46 1.27 -17.62
N HIS A 472 0.16 1.96 -16.65
CA HIS A 472 0.57 3.35 -16.84
C HIS A 472 1.72 3.45 -17.86
N CYS A 473 1.62 4.43 -18.76
CA CYS A 473 2.58 4.66 -19.85
C CYS A 473 2.88 6.15 -20.02
N SER A 474 3.94 6.49 -20.74
CA SER A 474 4.31 7.88 -20.99
C SER A 474 3.65 8.41 -22.27
N LEU A 475 2.93 9.53 -22.10
CA LEU A 475 2.40 10.34 -23.20
C LEU A 475 3.51 11.23 -23.75
N GLN A 476 3.40 11.55 -25.04
CA GLN A 476 4.18 12.65 -25.60
C GLN A 476 3.56 13.96 -25.11
N ASP A 477 4.40 14.87 -24.63
CA ASP A 477 3.95 16.20 -24.23
C ASP A 477 3.42 16.93 -25.47
N ALA A 478 2.16 17.37 -25.43
CA ALA A 478 1.51 18.05 -26.55
C ALA A 478 2.25 19.33 -26.99
N GLY A 479 3.05 19.96 -26.12
CA GLY A 479 3.84 21.14 -26.45
C GLY A 479 5.19 20.83 -27.10
N SER A 480 5.95 19.88 -26.54
CA SER A 480 7.32 19.58 -27.02
C SER A 480 7.40 18.42 -28.02
N GLY A 481 6.33 17.62 -28.16
CA GLY A 481 6.32 16.38 -28.94
C GLY A 481 7.21 15.28 -28.36
N ARG A 482 7.89 15.53 -27.22
CA ARG A 482 8.80 14.58 -26.56
C ARG A 482 8.14 13.99 -25.33
N ARG A 483 8.52 12.76 -25.00
CA ARG A 483 8.19 12.15 -23.70
C ARG A 483 9.06 12.76 -22.61
N ASP A 484 8.51 12.88 -21.41
CA ASP A 484 9.27 13.26 -20.23
C ASP A 484 10.37 12.22 -19.95
N GLU A 485 11.60 12.69 -19.72
CA GLU A 485 12.78 11.84 -19.59
C GLU A 485 12.66 10.81 -18.45
N SER A 486 11.95 11.16 -17.36
CA SER A 486 11.72 10.28 -16.21
C SER A 486 10.79 9.11 -16.54
N PHE A 487 9.94 9.25 -17.56
CA PHE A 487 8.91 8.26 -17.92
C PHE A 487 9.16 7.61 -19.28
N THR A 488 10.26 7.91 -19.95
CA THR A 488 10.58 7.42 -21.31
C THR A 488 10.47 5.91 -21.46
N SER A 489 10.84 5.14 -20.43
CA SER A 489 10.78 3.67 -20.40
C SER A 489 9.36 3.10 -20.22
N TRP A 490 8.36 3.94 -19.98
CA TRP A 490 6.99 3.51 -19.74
C TRP A 490 6.26 3.34 -21.07
N SER A 491 6.55 2.26 -21.78
CA SER A 491 5.90 1.86 -23.03
C SER A 491 4.69 0.95 -22.79
N CYS A 492 3.92 0.71 -23.86
CA CYS A 492 2.89 -0.31 -23.91
C CYS A 492 3.35 -1.52 -24.72
N ALA A 493 2.82 -2.68 -24.39
CA ALA A 493 3.03 -3.93 -25.11
C ALA A 493 2.46 -3.86 -26.55
N THR A 494 2.90 -4.79 -27.40
CA THR A 494 2.48 -4.85 -28.81
C THR A 494 0.95 -4.89 -28.95
N GLY A 495 0.42 -4.05 -29.84
CA GLY A 495 -1.03 -3.93 -30.09
C GLY A 495 -1.74 -2.90 -29.20
N LEU A 496 -1.05 -2.37 -28.19
CA LEU A 496 -1.56 -1.31 -27.31
C LEU A 496 -0.94 0.05 -27.65
N THR A 497 -1.66 1.12 -27.36
CA THR A 497 -1.18 2.50 -27.44
C THR A 497 -1.37 3.20 -26.11
N CYS A 498 -0.45 4.13 -25.83
CA CYS A 498 -0.59 4.98 -24.66
C CYS A 498 -1.64 6.06 -24.93
N GLN A 499 -2.72 6.05 -24.16
CA GLN A 499 -3.84 6.97 -24.32
C GLN A 499 -4.01 7.78 -23.04
N ALA A 500 -4.41 9.04 -23.16
CA ALA A 500 -4.60 9.90 -21.99
C ALA A 500 -5.68 9.34 -21.07
N ALA A 501 -5.35 9.28 -19.78
CA ALA A 501 -6.31 9.00 -18.73
C ALA A 501 -6.71 10.34 -18.09
N ALA A 502 -8.00 10.68 -18.14
CA ALA A 502 -8.50 11.98 -17.68
C ALA A 502 -7.76 13.17 -18.35
N ALA A 503 -7.42 14.23 -17.61
CA ALA A 503 -6.76 15.41 -18.16
C ALA A 503 -5.22 15.31 -18.15
N SER A 504 -4.67 14.11 -17.87
CA SER A 504 -3.23 13.93 -17.71
C SER A 504 -2.46 14.15 -19.00
N ARG A 505 -1.44 15.00 -18.91
CA ARG A 505 -0.63 15.43 -20.06
C ARG A 505 0.63 14.60 -20.27
N ARG A 506 1.08 13.83 -19.26
CA ARG A 506 2.37 13.13 -19.27
C ARG A 506 2.27 11.63 -19.07
N ILE A 507 1.25 11.17 -18.35
CA ILE A 507 1.06 9.76 -18.04
C ILE A 507 -0.31 9.34 -18.54
N GLY A 508 -0.33 8.31 -19.37
CA GLY A 508 -1.54 7.68 -19.90
C GLY A 508 -1.70 6.26 -19.39
N MET A 509 -2.64 5.56 -19.97
CA MET A 509 -2.84 4.13 -19.79
C MET A 509 -2.75 3.39 -21.13
N CYS A 510 -2.26 2.16 -21.09
CA CYS A 510 -2.16 1.30 -22.25
C CYS A 510 -3.53 0.71 -22.60
N PHE A 511 -4.07 1.08 -23.75
CA PHE A 511 -5.33 0.56 -24.27
C PHE A 511 -5.17 0.06 -25.70
N ILE A 512 -6.15 -0.71 -26.17
CA ILE A 512 -6.19 -1.19 -27.56
C ILE A 512 -6.15 0.03 -28.48
N LYS A 513 -5.29 -0.02 -29.50
CA LYS A 513 -5.21 1.02 -30.52
C LYS A 513 -6.59 1.27 -31.12
N THR A 514 -7.20 2.40 -30.79
CA THR A 514 -8.41 2.86 -31.47
C THR A 514 -8.03 3.12 -32.93
N ARG A 515 -8.74 2.46 -33.84
CA ARG A 515 -8.52 2.60 -35.29
C ARG A 515 -8.83 3.99 -35.77
#